data_AF-A0A1H6VSL5-F1
#
_entry.id   AF-A0A1H6VSL5-F1
#
_cell.length_a   1.000
_cell.length_b   1.000
_cell.length_c   1.000
_cell.angle_alpha   90.00
_cell.angle_beta   90.00
_cell.angle_gamma   90.00
#
_symmetry.space_group_name_H-M   'P 1'
#
loop_
_entity.id
_entity.type
_entity.pdbx_description
1 polymer ?
#
loop_
_entity_poly.entity_id
_entity_poly.type
_entity_poly.pdbx_seq_one_letter_code
_entity_poly.pdbx_strand_id
1 'polypeptide(L)'
;MTSLIGTVLRMMVKDTTPPKVKRFIIVGESADSLTLASVYINTELNMKVNYNLDLQCQHIEFQAAGRDYLDHTSFVDCSKLKIVERAELCTIIKNRPAVVIGRLDPQDFEVVRRQITCSTTIKGKIKKRYGFYDSASH
;
A
#
# COMPACT_ATOMS: atom_id res chain seq x y z
N MET A 1 -3.21 -7.37 -19.73
CA MET A 1 -3.78 -6.42 -18.74
C MET A 1 -2.64 -5.74 -18.02
N THR A 2 -2.65 -4.42 -17.92
CA THR A 2 -1.61 -3.66 -17.20
C THR A 2 -1.69 -3.98 -15.70
N SER A 3 -0.57 -4.35 -15.09
CA SER A 3 -0.51 -4.57 -13.64
C SER A 3 -0.74 -3.25 -12.90
N LEU A 4 -1.61 -3.27 -11.88
CA LEU A 4 -1.85 -2.13 -11.00
C LEU A 4 -0.82 -2.05 -9.87
N ILE A 5 0.04 -3.06 -9.71
CA ILE A 5 1.08 -3.09 -8.69
C ILE A 5 2.06 -1.91 -8.89
N GLY A 6 2.38 -1.24 -7.78
CA GLY A 6 3.17 -0.02 -7.71
C GLY A 6 2.37 1.26 -7.98
N THR A 7 1.11 1.19 -8.37
CA THR A 7 0.29 2.38 -8.64
C THR A 7 -0.04 3.10 -7.34
N VAL A 8 0.13 4.42 -7.32
CA VAL A 8 -0.25 5.30 -6.21
C VAL A 8 -1.58 5.97 -6.55
N LEU A 9 -2.56 5.80 -5.66
CA LEU A 9 -3.91 6.34 -5.82
C LEU A 9 -4.29 7.29 -4.69
N ARG A 10 -5.17 8.25 -4.99
CA ARG A 10 -5.79 9.16 -4.03
C ARG A 10 -7.29 9.21 -4.24
N MET A 11 -8.04 8.68 -3.28
CA MET A 11 -9.52 8.68 -3.31
C MET A 11 -10.10 8.55 -1.91
N MET A 12 -11.42 8.76 -1.80
CA MET A 12 -12.16 8.54 -0.56
C MET A 12 -12.22 7.04 -0.25
N VAL A 13 -11.83 6.66 0.97
CA VAL A 13 -11.89 5.27 1.45
C VAL A 13 -12.94 5.15 2.55
N LYS A 14 -13.71 4.06 2.49
CA LYS A 14 -14.85 3.81 3.38
C LYS A 14 -14.47 3.00 4.63
N ASP A 15 -13.27 2.45 4.69
CA ASP A 15 -12.75 1.66 5.81
C ASP A 15 -12.14 2.52 6.93
N THR A 16 -12.47 3.81 6.94
CA THR A 16 -12.14 4.77 8.00
C THR A 16 -13.43 5.38 8.53
N THR A 17 -13.49 5.67 9.83
CA THR A 17 -14.66 6.28 10.47
C THR A 17 -14.25 7.62 11.09
N PRO A 18 -14.73 8.76 10.57
CA PRO A 18 -15.52 8.91 9.34
C PRO A 18 -14.68 8.59 8.07
N PRO A 19 -15.33 8.34 6.90
CA PRO A 19 -14.64 8.17 5.63
C PRO A 19 -13.75 9.37 5.29
N LYS A 20 -12.55 9.11 4.76
CA LYS A 20 -11.55 10.14 4.46
C LYS A 20 -10.90 9.91 3.11
N VAL A 21 -10.41 10.99 2.50
CA VAL A 21 -9.52 10.88 1.34
C VAL A 21 -8.17 10.36 1.83
N LYS A 22 -7.70 9.26 1.23
CA LYS A 22 -6.41 8.64 1.54
C LYS A 22 -5.59 8.46 0.28
N ARG A 23 -4.26 8.52 0.46
CA ARG A 23 -3.27 8.05 -0.51
C ARG A 23 -2.93 6.59 -0.20
N PHE A 24 -2.86 5.73 -1.20
CA PHE A 24 -2.45 4.33 -1.04
C PHE A 24 -1.72 3.79 -2.24
N ILE A 25 -0.96 2.72 -2.02
CA ILE A 25 -0.16 2.02 -3.02
C ILE A 25 -0.74 0.64 -3.20
N ILE A 26 -0.95 0.18 -4.44
CA ILE A 26 -1.22 -1.24 -4.72
C ILE A 26 0.10 -2.01 -4.66
N VAL A 27 0.20 -2.99 -3.77
CA VAL A 27 1.45 -3.71 -3.45
C VAL A 27 1.43 -5.19 -3.82
N GLY A 28 0.26 -5.75 -4.11
CA GLY A 28 0.13 -7.14 -4.52
C GLY A 28 -1.24 -7.46 -5.08
N GLU A 29 -1.36 -8.64 -5.67
CA GLU A 29 -2.57 -9.15 -6.31
C GLU A 29 -2.80 -10.59 -5.83
N SER A 30 -4.05 -10.98 -5.62
CA SER A 30 -4.39 -12.35 -5.26
C SER A 30 -4.14 -13.30 -6.43
N ALA A 31 -3.90 -14.58 -6.14
CA ALA A 31 -3.64 -15.59 -7.18
C ALA A 31 -4.79 -15.72 -8.22
N ASP A 32 -6.03 -15.47 -7.81
CA ASP A 32 -7.22 -15.45 -8.68
C ASP A 32 -7.42 -14.09 -9.41
N SER A 33 -6.56 -13.11 -9.14
CA SER A 33 -6.64 -11.74 -9.67
C SER A 33 -7.97 -11.03 -9.39
N LEU A 34 -8.74 -11.44 -8.39
CA LEU A 34 -10.01 -10.79 -8.02
C LEU A 34 -9.81 -9.62 -7.05
N THR A 35 -8.79 -9.71 -6.19
CA THR A 35 -8.52 -8.72 -5.16
C THR A 35 -7.08 -8.23 -5.21
N LEU A 36 -6.89 -6.97 -4.83
CA LEU A 36 -5.59 -6.33 -4.72
C LEU A 36 -5.30 -6.03 -3.25
N ALA A 37 -4.04 -6.11 -2.87
CA ALA A 37 -3.55 -5.64 -1.59
C ALA A 37 -2.96 -4.24 -1.74
N SER A 38 -3.26 -3.36 -0.80
CA SER A 38 -2.75 -2.01 -0.73
C SER A 38 -2.27 -1.63 0.68
N VAL A 39 -1.44 -0.59 0.74
CA VAL A 39 -0.98 0.04 1.99
C VAL A 39 -1.27 1.54 1.95
N TYR A 40 -1.55 2.13 3.12
CA TYR A 40 -1.82 3.56 3.21
C TYR A 40 -0.54 4.38 3.32
N ILE A 41 -0.58 5.58 2.74
CA ILE A 41 0.39 6.64 2.97
C ILE A 41 -0.25 7.66 3.92
N ASN A 42 0.40 7.91 5.05
CA ASN A 42 -0.03 8.86 6.07
C ASN A 42 0.94 10.04 6.15
N THR A 43 0.43 11.24 6.39
CA THR A 43 1.25 12.45 6.53
C THR A 43 2.02 12.48 7.84
N GLU A 44 1.49 11.80 8.88
CA GLU A 44 2.04 11.77 10.22
C GLU A 44 1.97 10.35 10.79
N LEU A 45 2.96 9.99 11.60
CA LEU A 45 2.88 8.82 12.48
C LEU A 45 1.97 9.15 13.66
N ASN A 46 0.83 8.47 13.74
CA ASN A 46 -0.02 8.60 14.91
C ASN A 46 0.60 7.84 16.08
N MET A 47 1.34 8.53 16.94
CA MET A 47 2.03 7.94 18.10
C MET A 47 1.08 7.28 19.12
N LYS A 48 -0.22 7.64 19.12
CA LYS A 48 -1.22 6.96 19.96
C LYS A 48 -1.53 5.55 19.46
N VAL A 49 -1.41 5.33 18.15
CA VAL A 49 -1.59 4.01 17.52
C VAL A 49 -0.26 3.28 17.41
N ASN A 50 0.81 3.99 17.08
CA ASN A 50 2.18 3.49 16.94
C ASN A 50 2.95 3.67 18.27
N TYR A 51 2.39 3.14 19.36
CA TYR A 51 2.87 3.40 20.72
C TYR A 51 4.13 2.62 21.10
N ASN A 52 4.57 1.65 20.29
CA ASN A 52 5.78 0.87 20.51
C ASN A 52 6.70 0.88 19.28
N LEU A 53 7.96 0.51 19.51
CA LEU A 53 8.99 0.51 18.48
C LEU A 53 8.64 -0.45 17.33
N ASP A 54 8.07 -1.61 17.63
CA ASP A 54 7.71 -2.61 16.61
C ASP A 54 6.72 -2.07 15.57
N LEU A 55 5.71 -1.31 16.02
CA LEU A 55 4.72 -0.66 15.15
C LEU A 55 5.31 0.52 14.40
N GLN A 56 6.18 1.32 15.04
CA GLN A 56 6.88 2.41 14.37
C GLN A 56 7.80 1.89 13.27
N CYS A 57 8.51 0.79 13.51
CA CYS A 57 9.36 0.11 12.53
C CYS A 57 8.59 -0.48 11.34
N GLN A 58 7.24 -0.56 11.38
CA GLN A 58 6.43 -0.94 10.21
C GLN A 58 6.18 0.21 9.24
N HIS A 59 6.62 1.42 9.57
CA HIS A 59 6.37 2.59 8.75
C HIS A 59 7.64 3.04 8.05
N ILE A 60 7.58 3.14 6.72
CA ILE A 60 8.70 3.63 5.91
C ILE A 60 8.49 5.11 5.66
N GLU A 61 9.49 5.92 6.00
CA GLU A 61 9.49 7.35 5.70
C GLU A 61 9.84 7.59 4.23
N PHE A 62 8.94 8.26 3.52
CA PHE A 62 9.13 8.72 2.14
C PHE A 62 9.22 10.24 2.12
N GLN A 63 10.33 10.74 1.58
CA GLN A 63 10.53 12.16 1.31
C GLN A 63 9.83 12.56 0.01
N ALA A 64 9.28 13.77 -0.05
CA ALA A 64 8.58 14.26 -1.25
C ALA A 64 9.51 14.45 -2.45
N ALA A 65 10.79 14.73 -2.22
CA ALA A 65 11.79 14.83 -3.29
C ALA A 65 11.86 13.53 -4.09
N GLY A 66 11.67 13.63 -5.42
CA GLY A 66 11.64 12.49 -6.33
C GLY A 66 10.32 11.73 -6.39
N ARG A 67 9.26 12.21 -5.71
CA ARG A 67 7.94 11.57 -5.63
C ARG A 67 6.82 12.59 -5.83
N ASP A 68 6.45 12.84 -7.08
CA ASP A 68 5.43 13.84 -7.45
C ASP A 68 4.04 13.60 -6.83
N TYR A 69 3.79 12.40 -6.30
CA TYR A 69 2.56 12.05 -5.61
C TYR A 69 2.51 12.46 -4.12
N LEU A 70 3.59 13.04 -3.59
CA LEU A 70 3.74 13.53 -2.21
C LEU A 70 4.01 15.03 -2.17
N ASP A 71 3.31 15.74 -1.28
CA ASP A 71 3.52 17.19 -1.07
C ASP A 71 4.49 17.49 0.08
N HIS A 72 4.79 16.48 0.91
CA HIS A 72 5.63 16.55 2.10
C HIS A 72 6.06 15.14 2.53
N THR A 73 7.00 15.05 3.46
CA THR A 73 7.42 13.79 4.09
C THR A 73 6.20 13.02 4.59
N SER A 74 6.10 11.75 4.21
CA SER A 74 4.97 10.90 4.53
C SER A 74 5.44 9.50 4.92
N PHE A 75 4.56 8.70 5.51
CA PHE A 75 4.87 7.39 6.06
C PHE A 75 4.00 6.31 5.41
N VAL A 76 4.63 5.32 4.80
CA VAL A 76 3.94 4.15 4.24
C VAL A 76 3.68 3.14 5.37
N ASP A 77 2.41 2.92 5.71
CA ASP A 77 1.97 2.01 6.76
C ASP A 77 1.98 0.55 6.26
N CYS A 78 3.08 -0.16 6.52
CA CYS A 78 3.23 -1.58 6.18
C CYS A 78 2.82 -2.50 7.35
N SER A 79 2.11 -1.99 8.37
CA SER A 79 1.63 -2.82 9.49
C SER A 79 0.42 -3.67 9.11
N LYS A 80 -0.32 -3.27 8.06
CA LYS A 80 -1.55 -3.93 7.61
C LYS A 80 -1.75 -3.77 6.12
N LEU A 81 -2.30 -4.81 5.49
CA LEU A 81 -2.77 -4.74 4.11
C LEU A 81 -4.26 -4.38 4.10
N LYS A 82 -4.62 -3.52 3.14
CA LYS A 82 -6.00 -3.17 2.80
C LYS A 82 -6.37 -3.90 1.53
N ILE A 83 -7.50 -4.61 1.56
CA ILE A 83 -7.93 -5.42 0.44
C ILE A 83 -8.99 -4.65 -0.33
N VAL A 84 -8.80 -4.53 -1.63
CA VAL A 84 -9.74 -3.85 -2.54
C VAL A 84 -10.11 -4.79 -3.69
N GLU A 85 -11.34 -4.71 -4.15
CA GLU A 85 -11.78 -5.47 -5.32
C GLU A 85 -11.19 -4.86 -6.59
N ARG A 86 -10.58 -5.71 -7.42
CA ARG A 86 -9.93 -5.28 -8.66
C ARG A 86 -10.93 -4.66 -9.63
N ALA A 87 -12.10 -5.28 -9.78
CA ALA A 87 -13.14 -4.80 -10.69
C ALA A 87 -13.68 -3.42 -10.30
N GLU A 88 -13.93 -3.21 -9.00
CA GLU A 88 -14.35 -1.90 -8.48
C GLU A 88 -13.27 -0.85 -8.74
N LEU A 89 -12.02 -1.15 -8.39
CA LEU A 89 -10.91 -0.21 -8.57
C LEU A 89 -10.69 0.14 -10.05
N CYS A 90 -10.71 -0.86 -10.94
CA CYS A 90 -10.63 -0.65 -12.39
C CYS A 90 -11.76 0.25 -12.90
N THR A 91 -12.99 0.06 -12.40
CA THR A 91 -14.13 0.89 -12.77
C THR A 91 -13.93 2.34 -12.29
N ILE A 92 -13.42 2.54 -11.08
CA ILE A 92 -13.10 3.87 -10.54
C ILE A 92 -12.03 4.55 -11.39
N ILE A 93 -10.92 3.87 -11.70
CA ILE A 93 -9.83 4.42 -12.52
C ILE A 93 -10.35 4.78 -13.91
N LYS A 94 -11.13 3.89 -14.54
CA LYS A 94 -11.72 4.14 -15.87
C LYS A 94 -12.60 5.39 -15.87
N ASN A 95 -13.43 5.56 -14.84
CA ASN A 95 -14.37 6.68 -14.76
C ASN A 95 -13.72 7.98 -14.25
N ARG A 96 -12.62 7.88 -13.50
CA ARG A 96 -11.93 9.01 -12.85
C ARG A 96 -10.41 8.78 -12.88
N PRO A 97 -9.75 8.88 -14.04
CA PRO A 97 -8.32 8.57 -14.17
C PRO A 97 -7.42 9.41 -13.24
N ALA A 98 -7.87 10.62 -12.88
CA ALA A 98 -7.20 11.50 -11.91
C ALA A 98 -7.05 10.92 -10.49
N VAL A 99 -7.70 9.80 -10.15
CA VAL A 99 -7.42 9.11 -8.88
C VAL A 99 -6.05 8.46 -8.87
N VAL A 100 -5.46 8.19 -10.03
CA VAL A 100 -4.07 7.74 -10.16
C VAL A 100 -3.18 8.96 -10.13
N ILE A 101 -2.37 9.08 -9.08
CA ILE A 101 -1.53 10.27 -8.83
C ILE A 101 -0.05 10.00 -9.02
N GLY A 102 0.34 8.76 -9.30
CA GLY A 102 1.73 8.42 -9.56
C GLY A 102 1.98 6.91 -9.53
N ARG A 103 3.26 6.56 -9.54
CA ARG A 103 3.75 5.19 -9.43
C ARG A 103 4.98 5.18 -8.55
N LEU A 104 5.14 4.13 -7.74
CA LEU A 104 6.42 3.87 -7.09
C LEU A 104 7.48 3.59 -8.14
N ASP A 105 8.68 4.13 -7.93
CA ASP A 105 9.84 3.64 -8.65
C ASP A 105 10.19 2.21 -8.16
N PRO A 106 10.99 1.46 -8.92
CA PRO A 106 11.31 0.08 -8.59
C PRO A 106 12.06 -0.10 -7.25
N GLN A 107 12.91 0.86 -6.86
CA GLN A 107 13.69 0.79 -5.63
C GLN A 107 12.78 0.97 -4.41
N ASP A 108 11.90 1.97 -4.47
CA ASP A 108 10.87 2.20 -3.44
C ASP A 108 9.93 1.00 -3.30
N PHE A 109 9.52 0.44 -4.43
CA PHE A 109 8.66 -0.73 -4.43
C PHE A 109 9.31 -1.91 -3.69
N GLU A 110 10.60 -2.15 -3.91
CA GLU A 110 11.32 -3.22 -3.22
C GLU A 110 11.46 -2.96 -1.72
N VAL A 111 11.69 -1.71 -1.31
CA VAL A 111 11.72 -1.33 0.12
C VAL A 111 10.37 -1.62 0.78
N VAL A 112 9.27 -1.20 0.15
CA VAL A 112 7.90 -1.46 0.64
C VAL A 112 7.60 -2.96 0.68
N ARG A 113 7.93 -3.69 -0.39
CA ARG A 113 7.75 -5.14 -0.48
C ARG A 113 8.50 -5.85 0.65
N ARG A 114 9.79 -5.54 0.85
CA ARG A 114 10.62 -6.13 1.90
C ARG A 114 10.03 -5.87 3.29
N GLN A 115 9.60 -4.64 3.55
CA GLN A 115 8.98 -4.29 4.83
C GLN A 115 7.70 -5.10 5.09
N ILE A 116 6.84 -5.25 4.09
CA ILE A 116 5.63 -6.09 4.17
C ILE A 116 6.02 -7.55 4.42
N THR A 117 7.01 -8.08 3.71
CA THR A 117 7.47 -9.46 3.87
C THR A 117 8.02 -9.72 5.27
N CYS A 118 8.76 -8.78 5.85
CA CYS A 118 9.31 -8.88 7.20
C CYS A 118 8.32 -8.52 8.32
N SER A 119 7.20 -7.86 8.01
CA SER A 119 6.23 -7.37 8.99
C SER A 119 5.64 -8.48 9.87
N THR A 120 5.81 -8.41 11.18
CA THR A 120 5.24 -9.40 12.12
C THR A 120 3.74 -9.23 12.33
N THR A 121 3.18 -8.08 11.98
CA THR A 121 1.76 -7.74 12.17
C THR A 121 0.87 -8.26 11.04
N ILE A 122 1.45 -8.60 9.88
CA ILE A 122 0.73 -9.19 8.75
C ILE A 122 0.86 -10.72 8.81
N LYS A 123 -0.28 -11.42 8.90
CA LYS A 123 -0.31 -12.89 8.93
C LYS A 123 0.31 -13.49 7.65
N GLY A 124 1.12 -14.53 7.81
CA GLY A 124 1.80 -15.18 6.69
C GLY A 124 0.87 -15.70 5.58
N LYS A 125 -0.33 -16.19 5.93
CA LYS A 125 -1.35 -16.60 4.95
C LYS A 125 -1.78 -15.45 4.02
N ILE A 126 -1.88 -14.23 4.56
CA ILE A 126 -2.24 -13.04 3.77
C ILE A 126 -1.07 -12.68 2.85
N LYS A 127 0.16 -12.63 3.38
CA LYS A 127 1.37 -12.40 2.57
C LYS A 127 1.48 -13.37 1.38
N LYS A 128 1.29 -14.67 1.64
CA LYS A 128 1.30 -15.71 0.60
C LYS A 128 0.21 -15.48 -0.44
N ARG A 129 -1.02 -15.14 -0.01
CA ARG A 129 -2.14 -14.89 -0.92
C ARG A 129 -1.84 -13.77 -1.93
N TYR A 130 -1.05 -12.77 -1.54
CA TYR A 130 -0.77 -11.57 -2.33
C TYR A 130 0.67 -11.53 -2.90
N GLY A 131 1.37 -12.67 -2.92
CA GLY A 131 2.66 -12.78 -3.61
C GLY A 131 3.87 -12.19 -2.87
N PHE A 132 3.82 -12.06 -1.54
CA PHE A 132 4.95 -11.57 -0.71
C PHE A 132 5.88 -12.68 -0.20
N TYR A 133 5.51 -13.94 -0.41
CA TYR A 133 6.41 -15.07 -0.29
C TYR A 133 6.57 -15.67 -1.68
N ASP A 134 7.73 -15.47 -2.29
CA ASP A 134 8.06 -16.24 -3.48
C ASP A 134 8.50 -17.64 -3.04
N SER A 135 7.94 -18.63 -3.72
CA SER A 135 8.33 -20.04 -3.67
C SER A 135 9.73 -20.18 -4.28
N ALA A 136 10.78 -19.75 -3.57
CA ALA A 136 12.15 -20.03 -3.94
C ALA A 136 13.06 -19.96 -2.70
N SER A 137 13.20 -21.11 -2.03
CA SER A 137 14.45 -21.60 -1.42
C SER A 137 14.19 -23.08 -1.11
N HIS A 138 14.64 -23.95 -2.00
CA HIS A 138 14.98 -25.32 -1.66
C HIS A 138 16.13 -25.33 -0.65
#